data_AF-A0A0B7FBT1-F1
#
_entry.id   AF-A0A0B7FBT1-F1
#
_cell.length_a   1.000
_cell.length_b   1.000
_cell.length_c   1.000
_cell.angle_alpha   90.00
_cell.angle_beta   90.00
_cell.angle_gamma   90.00
#
_symmetry.space_group_name_H-M   'P 1'
#
loop_
_entity.id
_entity.type
_entity.pdbx_description
1 polymer ?
#
loop_
_entity_poly.entity_id
_entity_poly.type
_entity_poly.pdbx_seq_one_letter_code
_entity_poly.pdbx_strand_id
1 'polypeptide(L)'
;MSTPAPTREERKRCWEARDAYFGCLDKNKVIQPGKEGNTCSKENKKYEQMCPAVWVEYFNKQRVLAERQRATLEAAERQNAARQARK
;
A
#
# COMPACT_ATOMS: atom_id res chain seq x y z
N MET A 1 -18.37 13.75 -17.25
CA MET A 1 -18.45 12.35 -17.76
C MET A 1 -18.45 11.43 -16.56
N SER A 2 -19.56 10.73 -16.29
CA SER A 2 -19.67 9.80 -15.17
C SER A 2 -19.03 8.47 -15.57
N THR A 3 -17.86 8.15 -15.05
CA THR A 3 -17.29 6.80 -15.20
C THR A 3 -18.22 5.82 -14.48
N PRO A 4 -18.81 4.83 -15.17
CA PRO A 4 -19.68 3.85 -14.53
C PRO A 4 -18.91 3.13 -13.42
N ALA A 5 -19.61 2.81 -12.33
CA ALA A 5 -19.01 2.05 -11.25
C ALA A 5 -18.51 0.70 -11.78
N PRO A 6 -17.28 0.28 -11.42
CA PRO A 6 -16.71 -0.97 -11.92
C PRO A 6 -17.58 -2.16 -11.49
N THR A 7 -17.78 -3.08 -12.43
CA THR A 7 -18.50 -4.33 -12.18
C THR A 7 -17.82 -5.16 -11.10
N ARG A 8 -18.52 -6.19 -10.57
CA ARG A 8 -17.94 -7.07 -9.55
C ARG A 8 -16.68 -7.78 -10.05
N GLU A 9 -16.64 -8.19 -11.31
CA GLU A 9 -15.48 -8.86 -11.91
C GLU A 9 -14.30 -7.91 -12.10
N GLU A 10 -14.53 -6.68 -12.56
CA GLU A 10 -13.48 -5.66 -12.67
C GLU A 10 -12.89 -5.32 -11.30
N ARG A 11 -13.72 -5.21 -10.27
CA ARG A 11 -13.26 -5.03 -8.89
C ARG A 11 -12.39 -6.19 -8.41
N LYS A 12 -12.77 -7.43 -8.72
CA LYS A 12 -11.98 -8.61 -8.36
C LYS A 12 -10.60 -8.56 -9.04
N ARG A 13 -10.55 -8.31 -10.34
CA ARG A 13 -9.29 -8.18 -11.10
C ARG A 13 -8.40 -7.06 -10.57
N CYS A 14 -9.00 -5.92 -10.21
CA CYS A 14 -8.27 -4.82 -9.58
C CYS A 14 -7.66 -5.23 -8.23
N TRP A 15 -8.42 -5.91 -7.36
CA TRP A 15 -7.89 -6.36 -6.08
C TRP A 15 -6.78 -7.39 -6.22
N GLU A 16 -6.89 -8.31 -7.19
CA GLU A 16 -5.83 -9.27 -7.50
C GLU A 16 -4.56 -8.58 -8.01
N ALA A 17 -4.70 -7.56 -8.88
CA ALA A 17 -3.56 -6.77 -9.36
C ALA A 17 -2.93 -5.93 -8.23
N ARG A 18 -3.75 -5.34 -7.36
CA ARG A 18 -3.31 -4.61 -6.17
C ARG A 18 -2.49 -5.51 -5.26
N ASP A 19 -2.98 -6.71 -4.96
CA ASP A 19 -2.32 -7.64 -4.04
C ASP A 19 -0.98 -8.13 -4.60
N ALA A 20 -0.92 -8.44 -5.90
CA ALA A 20 0.32 -8.78 -6.58
C ALA A 20 1.35 -7.64 -6.51
N TYR A 21 0.91 -6.41 -6.77
CA TYR A 21 1.75 -5.23 -6.70
C TYR A 21 2.26 -4.96 -5.27
N PHE A 22 1.35 -4.99 -4.30
CA PHE A 22 1.67 -4.74 -2.90
C PHE A 22 2.52 -5.84 -2.27
N GLY A 23 2.34 -7.09 -2.70
CA GLY A 23 3.19 -8.22 -2.32
C GLY A 23 4.60 -8.09 -2.90
N CYS A 24 4.76 -7.56 -4.12
CA CYS A 24 6.09 -7.24 -4.66
C CYS A 24 6.78 -6.15 -3.84
N LEU A 25 6.05 -5.08 -3.51
CA LEU A 25 6.57 -3.99 -2.67
C LEU A 25 7.02 -4.50 -1.29
N ASP A 26 6.21 -5.35 -0.65
CA ASP A 26 6.52 -5.91 0.67
C ASP A 26 7.78 -6.79 0.65
N LYS A 27 7.90 -7.68 -0.34
CA LYS A 27 9.09 -8.53 -0.54
C LYS A 27 10.37 -7.71 -0.71
N ASN A 28 10.26 -6.53 -1.34
CA ASN A 28 11.39 -5.64 -1.58
C ASN A 28 11.54 -4.55 -0.50
N LYS A 29 10.76 -4.64 0.60
CA LYS A 29 10.74 -3.67 1.71
C LYS A 29 10.51 -2.22 1.25
N VAL A 30 9.74 -2.05 0.18
CA VAL A 30 9.35 -0.73 -0.32
C VAL A 30 8.03 -0.31 0.34
N ILE A 31 8.11 0.78 1.09
CA ILE A 31 6.98 1.33 1.83
C ILE A 31 6.13 2.26 0.96
N GLN A 32 6.78 3.10 0.14
CA GLN A 32 6.11 4.07 -0.72
C GLN A 32 5.93 3.50 -2.14
N PRO A 33 4.69 3.25 -2.59
CA PRO A 33 4.41 2.97 -3.99
C PRO A 33 4.91 4.13 -4.87
N GLY A 34 5.58 3.81 -5.97
CA GLY A 34 6.23 4.75 -6.87
C GLY A 34 7.70 5.05 -6.51
N LYS A 35 8.19 4.61 -5.35
CA LYS A 35 9.62 4.71 -4.99
C LYS A 35 10.41 3.41 -5.17
N GLU A 36 9.79 2.33 -5.63
CA GLU A 36 10.49 1.06 -5.89
C GLU A 36 11.42 1.08 -7.12
N GLY A 37 11.42 2.15 -7.91
CA GLY A 37 12.10 2.20 -9.20
C GLY A 37 11.52 1.16 -10.17
N ASN A 38 12.37 0.25 -10.67
CA ASN A 38 11.97 -0.72 -11.69
C ASN A 38 11.58 -2.10 -11.14
N THR A 39 11.71 -2.31 -9.82
CA THR A 39 11.62 -3.63 -9.19
C THR A 39 10.24 -4.27 -9.29
N CYS A 40 9.18 -3.47 -9.21
CA CYS A 40 7.79 -3.92 -9.31
C CYS A 40 7.05 -3.26 -10.50
N SER A 41 7.79 -2.78 -11.51
CA SER A 41 7.21 -1.99 -12.62
C SER A 41 6.16 -2.76 -13.42
N LYS A 42 6.33 -4.08 -13.60
CA LYS A 42 5.38 -4.94 -14.31
C LYS A 42 4.05 -5.04 -13.57
N GLU A 43 4.10 -5.31 -12.26
CA GLU A 43 2.91 -5.38 -11.42
C GLU A 43 2.27 -4.00 -11.27
N ASN A 44 3.06 -2.92 -11.17
CA ASN A 44 2.56 -1.55 -11.11
C ASN A 44 1.74 -1.19 -12.35
N LYS A 45 2.28 -1.44 -13.55
CA LYS A 45 1.56 -1.20 -14.81
C LYS A 45 0.25 -1.97 -14.86
N LYS A 46 0.25 -3.24 -14.44
CA LYS A 46 -0.96 -4.06 -14.40
C LYS A 46 -1.96 -3.54 -13.38
N TYR A 47 -1.49 -3.06 -12.24
CA TYR A 47 -2.30 -2.45 -11.20
C TYR A 47 -2.97 -1.15 -11.68
N GLU A 48 -2.21 -0.24 -12.28
CA GLU A 48 -2.74 1.02 -12.85
C GLU A 48 -3.70 0.77 -14.03
N GLN A 49 -3.48 -0.28 -14.81
CA GLN A 49 -4.36 -0.64 -15.93
C GLN A 49 -5.65 -1.34 -15.49
N MET A 50 -5.58 -2.18 -14.45
CA MET A 50 -6.74 -2.98 -13.99
C MET A 50 -7.60 -2.26 -12.96
N CYS A 51 -7.05 -1.28 -12.25
CA CYS A 51 -7.76 -0.53 -11.23
C CYS A 51 -8.16 0.87 -11.71
N PRO A 52 -9.32 1.38 -11.26
CA PRO A 52 -9.66 2.79 -11.43
C PRO A 52 -8.60 3.68 -10.78
N ALA A 53 -8.23 4.79 -11.43
CA ALA A 53 -7.21 5.72 -10.93
C ALA A 53 -7.52 6.23 -9.50
N VAL A 54 -8.80 6.49 -9.20
CA VAL A 54 -9.25 6.91 -7.85
C VAL A 54 -8.95 5.85 -6.80
N TRP A 55 -9.11 4.57 -7.15
CA TRP A 55 -8.82 3.46 -6.25
C TRP A 55 -7.33 3.28 -6.06
N VAL A 56 -6.54 3.40 -7.14
CA VAL A 56 -5.08 3.38 -7.07
C VAL A 56 -4.56 4.44 -6.11
N GLU A 57 -5.02 5.69 -6.27
CA GLU A 57 -4.63 6.78 -5.40
C GLU A 57 -5.02 6.52 -3.94
N TYR A 58 -6.25 6.06 -3.70
CA TYR A 58 -6.74 5.75 -2.36
C TYR A 58 -5.90 4.66 -1.69
N PHE A 59 -5.65 3.54 -2.37
CA PHE A 59 -4.88 2.42 -1.83
C PHE A 59 -3.41 2.80 -1.58
N ASN A 60 -2.79 3.58 -2.47
CA ASN A 60 -1.43 4.06 -2.27
C ASN A 60 -1.33 4.96 -1.03
N LYS A 61 -2.29 5.88 -0.84
CA LYS A 61 -2.38 6.72 0.36
C LYS A 61 -2.57 5.86 1.61
N GLN A 62 -3.49 4.90 1.58
CA GLN A 62 -3.75 4.00 2.71
C GLN A 62 -2.51 3.21 3.13
N ARG A 63 -1.73 2.66 2.18
CA ARG A 63 -0.49 1.94 2.50
C ARG A 63 0.52 2.82 3.24
N VAL A 64 0.75 4.04 2.76
CA VAL A 64 1.69 4.97 3.40
C VAL A 64 1.21 5.40 4.78
N LEU A 65 -0.09 5.61 4.96
CA LEU A 65 -0.68 5.95 6.25
C LEU A 65 -0.57 4.81 7.25
N ALA A 66 -0.87 3.58 6.82
CA ALA A 66 -0.75 2.38 7.66
C ALA A 66 0.69 2.20 8.18
N GLU A 67 1.67 2.39 7.30
CA GLU A 67 3.09 2.27 7.68
C GLU A 67 3.54 3.39 8.63
N ARG A 68 3.08 4.63 8.42
CA ARG A 68 3.33 5.73 9.38
C ARG A 68 2.69 5.45 10.74
N GLN A 69 1.47 4.93 10.74
CA GLN A 69 0.77 4.59 11.97
C GLN A 69 1.49 3.48 12.73
N ARG A 70 1.91 2.43 12.02
CA ARG A 70 2.73 1.35 12.58
C ARG A 70 4.03 1.87 13.19
N ALA A 71 4.79 2.68 12.46
CA ALA A 71 6.04 3.25 12.97
C ALA A 71 5.82 4.12 14.23
N THR A 72 4.70 4.85 14.30
CA THR A 72 4.34 5.68 15.46
C THR A 72 4.03 4.81 16.68
N LEU A 73 3.25 3.73 16.49
CA LEU A 73 2.93 2.78 17.55
C LEU A 73 4.20 2.09 18.09
N GLU A 74 5.07 1.61 17.19
CA GLU A 74 6.34 1.00 17.59
C GLU A 74 7.24 1.98 18.36
N ALA A 75 7.29 3.26 17.96
CA ALA A 75 8.05 4.28 18.69
C ALA A 75 7.48 4.56 20.08
N ALA A 76 6.15 4.58 20.22
CA ALA A 76 5.47 4.75 21.51
C ALA A 76 5.72 3.58 22.45
N GLU A 77 5.66 2.34 21.95
CA GLU A 77 5.97 1.14 22.73
C GLU A 77 7.43 1.13 23.20
N ARG A 78 8.38 1.50 22.32
CA ARG A 78 9.80 1.63 22.69
C ARG A 78 10.02 2.69 23.78
N GLN A 79 9.34 3.84 23.70
CA GLN A 79 9.41 4.86 24.75
C GLN A 79 8.85 4.37 26.08
N ASN A 80 7.70 3.69 26.05
CA ASN A 80 7.10 3.12 27.25
C ASN A 80 7.99 2.06 27.90
N ALA A 81 8.55 1.14 27.11
CA ALA A 81 9.50 0.14 27.59
C ALA A 81 10.76 0.79 28.21
N ALA A 82 11.33 1.80 27.56
CA ALA A 82 12.48 2.54 28.09
C ALA A 82 12.16 3.30 29.39
N ARG A 83 10.95 3.85 29.51
CA ARG A 83 10.49 4.51 30.74
C ARG A 83 10.30 3.51 31.88
N GLN A 84 9.77 2.32 31.59
CA GLN A 84 9.61 1.25 32.58
C GLN A 84 10.96 0.68 33.04
N ALA A 85 11.91 0.48 32.13
CA ALA A 85 13.24 -0.05 32.45
C ALA A 85 14.11 0.91 33.28
N ARG A 86 13.77 2.20 33.32
CA ARG A 86 14.44 3.23 34.14
C ARG A 86 13.88 3.33 35.57
N LYS A 87 12.81 2.59 35.87
CA LYS A 87 12.11 2.61 37.14
C LYS A 87 12.44 1.35 37.94
#